data_AF-A0A2J7ZHT0-F1
#
_entry.id   AF-A0A2J7ZHT0-F1
#
_cell.length_a   1.000
_cell.length_b   1.000
_cell.length_c   1.000
_cell.angle_alpha   90.00
_cell.angle_beta   90.00
_cell.angle_gamma   90.00
#
_symmetry.space_group_name_H-M   'P 1'
#
loop_
_entity.id
_entity.type
_entity.pdbx_description
1 polymer ?
#
loop_
_entity_poly.entity_id
_entity_poly.type
_entity_poly.pdbx_seq_one_letter_code
_entity_poly.pdbx_strand_id
1 'polypeptide(L)'
;AAVLTFGDAMSFAGPAPELINGRLAMLGVVSALGAEFATGESVLTQFADAPLPILAVAAALIFASLTPMLKGANLTEAFGPLTPSVEITNGRAAMLGLAALLAIEAIKGASLF
;
A
#
# COMPACT_ATOMS: atom_id res chain seq x y z
N ALA A 1 11.67 -20.80 4.11
CA ALA A 1 10.22 -20.80 3.90
C ALA A 1 9.83 -21.72 2.73
N ALA A 2 8.57 -22.16 2.67
CA ALA A 2 8.07 -22.90 1.51
C ALA A 2 8.03 -21.96 0.29
N VAL A 3 8.45 -22.45 -0.87
CA VAL A 3 8.28 -21.74 -2.14
C VAL A 3 6.79 -21.76 -2.47
N LEU A 4 6.08 -20.66 -2.20
CA LEU A 4 4.68 -20.52 -2.56
C LEU A 4 4.57 -20.41 -4.08
N THR A 5 3.68 -21.18 -4.69
CA THR A 5 3.35 -20.95 -6.10
C THR A 5 2.64 -19.59 -6.23
N PHE A 6 2.70 -18.97 -7.42
CA PHE A 6 2.04 -17.69 -7.64
C PHE A 6 0.54 -17.74 -7.31
N GLY A 7 -0.13 -18.84 -7.64
CA GLY A 7 -1.54 -19.06 -7.33
C GLY A 7 -1.81 -19.15 -5.82
N ASP A 8 -0.96 -19.85 -5.07
CA ASP A 8 -1.11 -19.96 -3.62
C ASP A 8 -0.83 -18.63 -2.92
N ALA A 9 0.21 -17.91 -3.38
CA ALA A 9 0.59 -16.61 -2.84
C ALA A 9 -0.53 -15.57 -3.03
N MET A 10 -1.15 -15.53 -4.21
CA MET A 10 -2.23 -14.60 -4.58
C MET A 10 -3.64 -15.10 -4.25
N SER A 11 -3.78 -16.28 -3.64
CA SER A 11 -5.08 -16.80 -3.20
C SER A 11 -5.70 -15.90 -2.13
N PHE A 12 -7.02 -15.99 -1.91
CA PHE A 12 -7.71 -15.20 -0.86
C PHE A 12 -7.18 -15.47 0.55
N ALA A 13 -6.63 -16.66 0.79
CA ALA A 13 -5.96 -17.03 2.04
C ALA A 13 -4.44 -16.85 1.98
N GLY A 14 -3.93 -16.42 0.82
CA GLY A 14 -2.52 -16.20 0.56
C GLY A 14 -2.03 -14.91 1.23
N PRO A 15 -0.73 -14.84 1.59
CA PRO A 15 -0.17 -13.67 2.22
C PRO A 15 -0.01 -12.47 1.26
N ALA A 16 -0.05 -12.68 -0.06
CA ALA A 16 0.29 -11.63 -1.03
C ALA A 16 -0.76 -10.53 -1.13
N PRO A 17 -2.08 -10.80 -1.25
CA PRO A 17 -3.07 -9.74 -1.38
C PRO A 17 -3.08 -8.80 -0.18
N GLU A 18 -3.01 -9.34 1.03
CA GLU A 18 -3.04 -8.53 2.26
C GLU A 18 -1.76 -7.68 2.41
N LEU A 19 -0.57 -8.28 2.23
CA LEU A 19 0.68 -7.55 2.38
C LEU A 19 0.89 -6.51 1.28
N ILE A 20 0.60 -6.86 0.02
CA ILE A 20 0.76 -5.93 -1.11
C ILE A 20 -0.19 -4.76 -0.95
N ASN A 21 -1.48 -5.01 -0.67
CA ASN A 21 -2.45 -3.93 -0.47
C ASN A 21 -2.11 -3.08 0.76
N GLY A 22 -1.64 -3.71 1.85
CA GLY A 22 -1.17 -3.00 3.04
C GLY A 22 0.00 -2.07 2.74
N ARG A 23 1.03 -2.54 2.02
CA ARG A 23 2.18 -1.71 1.62
C ARG A 23 1.80 -0.58 0.68
N LEU A 24 0.95 -0.86 -0.31
CA LEU A 24 0.43 0.16 -1.22
C LEU A 24 -0.39 1.21 -0.46
N ALA A 25 -1.22 0.80 0.50
CA ALA A 25 -2.00 1.72 1.31
C ALA A 25 -1.11 2.57 2.23
N MET A 26 -0.10 1.98 2.88
CA MET A 26 0.87 2.75 3.67
C MET A 26 1.57 3.81 2.84
N LEU A 27 2.08 3.44 1.66
CA LEU A 27 2.73 4.40 0.77
C LEU A 27 1.75 5.43 0.23
N GLY A 28 0.53 5.02 -0.13
CA GLY A 28 -0.53 5.90 -0.59
C GLY A 28 -0.91 6.94 0.45
N VAL A 29 -1.08 6.57 1.72
CA VAL A 29 -1.38 7.52 2.81
C VAL A 29 -0.23 8.50 3.01
N VAL A 30 1.02 8.01 3.08
CA VAL A 30 2.18 8.88 3.30
C VAL A 30 2.40 9.84 2.12
N SER A 31 2.26 9.35 0.88
CA SER A 31 2.39 10.20 -0.30
C SER A 31 1.25 11.20 -0.43
N ALA A 32 0.01 10.77 -0.17
CA ALA A 32 -1.18 11.62 -0.17
C ALA A 32 -1.01 12.80 0.80
N LEU A 33 -0.73 12.50 2.06
CA LEU A 33 -0.55 13.52 3.10
C LEU A 33 0.64 14.43 2.80
N GLY A 34 1.75 13.87 2.31
CA GLY A 34 2.94 14.64 1.95
C GLY A 34 2.68 15.59 0.78
N ALA A 35 1.94 15.15 -0.22
CA ALA A 35 1.62 15.94 -1.39
C ALA A 35 0.51 16.96 -1.11
N GLU A 36 -0.50 16.63 -0.31
CA GLU A 36 -1.47 17.60 0.22
C GLU A 36 -0.75 18.72 0.99
N PHE A 37 0.22 18.38 1.85
CA PHE A 37 0.98 19.38 2.59
C PHE A 37 1.86 20.27 1.69
N ALA A 38 2.39 19.72 0.60
CA ALA A 38 3.27 20.46 -0.31
C ALA A 38 2.51 21.32 -1.34
N THR A 39 1.35 20.87 -1.79
CA THR A 39 0.62 21.46 -2.93
C THR A 39 -0.74 22.04 -2.55
N GLY A 40 -1.35 21.58 -1.45
CA GLY A 40 -2.73 21.91 -1.08
C GLY A 40 -3.79 21.23 -1.96
N GLU A 41 -3.40 20.30 -2.83
CA GLU A 41 -4.31 19.60 -3.73
C GLU A 41 -4.75 18.26 -3.15
N SER A 42 -5.99 17.84 -3.43
CA SER A 42 -6.53 16.57 -2.93
C SER A 42 -5.88 15.36 -3.60
N VAL A 43 -6.00 14.18 -2.98
CA VAL A 43 -5.44 12.94 -3.53
C VAL A 43 -6.03 12.62 -4.90
N LEU A 44 -7.33 12.92 -5.08
CA LEU A 44 -8.03 12.70 -6.34
C LEU A 44 -7.50 13.61 -7.47
N THR A 45 -7.15 14.86 -7.19
CA THR A 45 -6.61 15.77 -8.20
C THR A 45 -5.17 15.40 -8.56
N GLN A 46 -4.34 15.09 -7.56
CA GLN A 46 -2.97 14.61 -7.80
C GLN A 46 -2.96 13.32 -8.65
N PHE A 47 -3.91 12.42 -8.39
CA PHE A 47 -4.07 11.22 -9.20
C PHE A 47 -4.51 11.52 -10.63
N ALA A 48 -5.39 12.50 -10.83
CA ALA A 48 -5.84 12.92 -12.15
C ALA A 48 -4.73 13.60 -12.97
N ASP A 49 -3.85 14.37 -12.30
CA ASP A 49 -2.76 15.09 -12.95
C ASP A 49 -1.58 14.17 -13.32
N ALA A 50 -1.32 13.15 -12.49
CA ALA A 50 -0.17 12.27 -12.65
C ALA A 50 -0.52 10.76 -12.51
N PRO A 51 -1.50 10.22 -13.28
CA PRO A 51 -1.95 8.84 -13.11
C PRO A 51 -0.87 7.83 -13.53
N LEU A 52 -0.15 8.10 -14.61
CA LEU A 52 0.90 7.21 -15.13
C LEU A 52 2.04 6.97 -14.13
N PRO A 53 2.70 8.00 -13.56
CA PRO A 53 3.77 7.78 -12.60
C PRO A 53 3.28 7.11 -11.31
N ILE A 54 2.07 7.44 -10.82
CA ILE A 54 1.51 6.79 -9.61
C ILE A 54 1.28 5.30 -9.86
N LEU A 55 0.67 4.94 -11.00
CA LEU A 55 0.46 3.54 -11.38
C LEU A 55 1.78 2.81 -11.63
N ALA A 56 2.79 3.48 -12.18
CA ALA A 56 4.12 2.89 -12.38
C ALA A 56 4.79 2.54 -11.04
N VAL A 57 4.70 3.42 -10.04
CA VAL A 57 5.21 3.15 -8.67
C VAL A 57 4.42 2.01 -8.02
N ALA A 58 3.09 2.01 -8.13
CA ALA A 58 2.26 0.93 -7.61
C ALA A 58 2.62 -0.43 -8.24
N ALA A 59 2.74 -0.48 -9.57
CA ALA A 59 3.15 -1.68 -10.29
C ALA A 59 4.55 -2.15 -9.85
N ALA A 60 5.52 -1.23 -9.78
CA ALA A 60 6.87 -1.55 -9.32
C ALA A 60 6.87 -2.16 -7.91
N LEU A 61 6.05 -1.64 -6.98
CA LEU A 61 5.94 -2.18 -5.63
C LEU A 61 5.26 -3.55 -5.56
N ILE A 62 4.25 -3.78 -6.40
CA ILE A 62 3.61 -5.08 -6.54
C ILE A 62 4.66 -6.11 -6.98
N PHE A 63 5.40 -5.84 -8.06
CA PHE A 63 6.45 -6.73 -8.56
C PHE A 63 7.59 -6.91 -7.55
N ALA A 64 8.02 -5.83 -6.89
CA ALA A 64 9.05 -5.86 -5.86
C ALA A 64 8.62 -6.69 -4.63
N SER A 65 7.34 -6.67 -4.27
CA SER A 65 6.79 -7.46 -3.16
C SER A 65 6.57 -8.92 -3.53
N LEU A 66 6.15 -9.22 -4.76
CA LEU A 66 5.96 -10.59 -5.25
C LEU A 66 7.28 -11.36 -5.38
N THR A 67 8.34 -10.71 -5.85
CA THR A 67 9.65 -11.34 -6.09
C THR A 67 10.20 -12.12 -4.88
N PRO A 68 10.32 -11.53 -3.67
CA PRO A 68 10.78 -12.26 -2.49
C PRO A 68 9.79 -13.34 -2.02
N MET A 69 8.48 -13.14 -2.20
CA MET A 69 7.46 -14.13 -1.82
C MET A 69 7.57 -15.39 -2.67
N LEU A 70 7.75 -15.24 -3.99
CA LEU A 70 7.95 -16.36 -4.92
C LEU A 70 9.30 -17.04 -4.74
N LYS A 71 10.32 -16.31 -4.25
CA LYS A 71 11.63 -16.89 -3.89
C LYS A 71 11.62 -17.61 -2.54
N GLY A 72 10.48 -17.69 -1.85
CA GLY A 72 10.36 -18.36 -0.56
C GLY A 72 11.09 -17.65 0.57
N ALA A 73 11.20 -16.31 0.50
CA ALA A 73 11.73 -15.51 1.60
C ALA A 73 10.89 -15.72 2.87
N ASN A 74 11.53 -15.71 4.04
CA ASN A 74 10.83 -15.85 5.31
C ASN A 74 10.03 -14.57 5.58
N LEU A 75 8.72 -14.62 5.38
CA LEU A 75 7.79 -13.51 5.69
C LEU A 75 7.59 -13.30 7.20
N THR A 76 8.19 -14.15 8.02
CA THR A 76 8.08 -14.13 9.49
C THR A 76 9.35 -13.58 10.16
N GLU A 77 10.39 -13.25 9.39
CA GLU A 77 11.61 -12.68 9.96
C GLU A 77 11.37 -11.24 10.41
N ALA A 78 11.66 -10.98 11.69
CA ALA A 78 11.67 -9.64 12.23
C ALA A 78 13.02 -8.97 11.95
N PHE A 79 12.99 -7.77 11.40
CA PHE A 79 14.17 -6.94 11.21
C PHE A 79 14.19 -5.82 12.25
N GLY A 80 14.73 -6.13 13.43
CA GLY A 80 14.73 -5.20 14.57
C GLY A 80 13.30 -4.81 14.97
N PRO A 81 12.95 -3.50 15.05
CA PRO A 81 11.58 -3.08 15.37
C PRO A 81 10.57 -3.36 14.25
N LEU A 82 11.02 -3.69 13.03
CA LEU A 82 10.16 -4.01 11.89
C LEU A 82 9.77 -5.49 11.94
N THR A 83 8.71 -5.77 12.69
CA THR A 83 8.14 -7.11 12.79
C THR A 83 7.01 -7.33 11.78
N PRO A 84 6.82 -8.54 11.25
CA PRO A 84 5.72 -8.85 10.33
C PRO A 84 4.33 -8.55 10.88
N SER A 85 4.14 -8.74 12.19
CA SER A 85 2.87 -8.42 12.88
C SER A 85 2.57 -6.92 12.86
N VAL A 86 3.61 -6.08 13.04
CA VAL A 86 3.47 -4.61 12.95
C VAL A 86 3.17 -4.19 11.53
N GLU A 87 3.81 -4.81 10.54
CA GLU A 87 3.54 -4.54 9.12
C GLU A 87 2.07 -4.81 8.77
N ILE A 88 1.53 -5.97 9.13
CA ILE A 88 0.12 -6.30 8.84
C ILE A 88 -0.83 -5.35 9.58
N THR A 89 -0.57 -5.08 10.86
CA THR A 89 -1.44 -4.21 11.68
C THR A 89 -1.46 -2.78 11.14
N ASN A 90 -0.30 -2.23 10.80
CA ASN A 90 -0.18 -0.92 10.17
C ASN A 90 -0.79 -0.92 8.76
N GLY A 91 -0.70 -2.02 8.02
CA GLY A 91 -1.25 -2.14 6.67
C GLY A 91 -2.77 -2.08 6.69
N ARG A 92 -3.40 -2.76 7.65
CA ARG A 92 -4.84 -2.68 7.88
C ARG A 92 -5.28 -1.28 8.30
N ALA A 93 -4.54 -0.65 9.23
CA ALA A 93 -4.82 0.72 9.64
C ALA A 93 -4.70 1.70 8.47
N ALA A 94 -3.68 1.55 7.63
CA ALA A 94 -3.48 2.37 6.44
C ALA A 94 -4.57 2.14 5.38
N MET A 95 -5.02 0.90 5.16
CA MET A 95 -6.14 0.61 4.26
C MET A 95 -7.42 1.31 4.69
N LEU A 96 -7.74 1.28 5.99
CA LEU A 96 -8.87 2.01 6.54
C LEU A 96 -8.67 3.54 6.49
N GLY A 97 -7.46 4.01 6.80
CA GLY A 97 -7.10 5.42 6.77
C GLY A 97 -7.20 6.02 5.37
N LEU A 98 -6.68 5.33 4.35
CA LEU A 98 -6.80 5.75 2.96
C LEU A 98 -8.25 5.77 2.49
N ALA A 99 -9.04 4.75 2.84
CA ALA A 99 -10.46 4.72 2.51
C ALA A 99 -11.23 5.88 3.16
N ALA A 100 -10.93 6.18 4.43
CA ALA A 100 -11.53 7.30 5.14
C ALA A 100 -11.13 8.64 4.52
N LEU A 101 -9.85 8.82 4.16
CA LEU A 101 -9.35 10.03 3.52
C LEU A 101 -10.09 10.29 2.20
N LEU A 102 -10.13 9.29 1.31
CA LEU A 102 -10.84 9.40 0.03
C LEU A 102 -12.33 9.67 0.22
N ALA A 103 -12.97 9.06 1.21
CA ALA A 103 -14.37 9.31 1.51
C ALA A 103 -14.61 10.76 1.97
N ILE A 104 -13.73 11.31 2.81
CA ILE A 104 -13.83 12.69 3.28
C ILE A 104 -13.62 13.67 2.13
N GLU A 105 -12.60 13.46 1.30
CA GLU A 105 -12.34 14.30 0.13
C GLU A 105 -13.49 14.26 -0.87
N ALA A 106 -14.09 13.09 -1.10
CA ALA A 106 -15.24 12.94 -1.99
C ALA A 106 -16.48 13.69 -1.48
N ILE A 107 -16.68 13.77 -0.16
CA ILE A 107 -17.80 14.51 0.45
C ILE A 107 -17.52 16.03 0.48
N LYS A 108 -16.29 16.42 0.81
CA LYS A 108 -15.89 17.83 1.01
C LYS A 108 -15.58 18.54 -0.32
N GLY A 109 -15.19 17.80 -1.35
CA GLY A 109 -14.79 18.34 -2.66
C GLY A 109 -13.48 19.13 -2.64
N ALA A 110 -12.71 19.05 -1.56
CA ALA A 110 -11.45 19.74 -1.34
C ALA A 110 -10.51 18.86 -0.49
N SER A 111 -9.22 19.22 -0.44
CA SER A 111 -8.20 18.53 0.36
C SER A 111 -8.57 18.45 1.84
N LEU A 112 -8.00 17.45 2.53
CA LEU A 112 -8.21 17.29 3.96
C LEU A 112 -7.51 18.42 4.73
N PHE A 113 -6.33 18.82 4.28
CA PHE A 113 -5.50 19.91 4.81
C PHE A 113 -5.47 21.15 3.92
#